data_AF-A0A817J8X7-F1
#
_entry.id   AF-A0A817J8X7-F1
#
_cell.length_a   1.000
_cell.length_b   1.000
_cell.length_c   1.000
_cell.angle_alpha   90.00
_cell.angle_beta   90.00
_cell.angle_gamma   90.00
#
_symmetry.space_group_name_H-M   'P 1'
#
loop_
_entity.id
_entity.type
_entity.pdbx_description
1 polymer ?
#
loop_
_entity_poly.entity_id
_entity_poly.type
_entity_poly.pdbx_seq_one_letter_code
_entity_poly.pdbx_strand_id
1 'polypeptide(L)'
;MILYKFQSDLHYRHSIPHKALKNKHFSDSLEMIFIERYASSLPYLDIYRIRNDMKLIQSIQRKIRKTHYIIRITDKTGVFHIGSAIDYERTVKEYQMKTNVYIELSSNPLMDTFYKVIHASNDLRRKRQITQW
;
A
#
# COMPACT_ATOMS: atom_id res chain seq x y z
N MET A 1 12.80 9.13 20.70
CA MET A 1 12.66 9.70 22.06
C MET A 1 12.43 11.20 21.94
N ILE A 2 11.18 11.62 21.80
CA ILE A 2 10.73 13.01 21.96
C ILE A 2 9.44 12.91 22.76
N LEU A 3 9.60 12.70 24.06
CA LEU A 3 8.60 12.91 25.09
C LEU A 3 9.07 14.14 25.87
N TYR A 4 8.13 14.93 26.39
CA TYR A 4 8.31 16.19 27.13
C TYR A 4 8.34 17.47 26.30
N LYS A 5 7.14 17.92 25.89
CA LYS A 5 6.80 19.35 25.97
C LYS A 5 5.30 19.62 25.93
N PHE A 6 4.55 19.17 26.94
CA PHE A 6 3.16 19.64 27.16
C PHE A 6 2.71 19.45 28.62
N GLN A 7 3.62 19.64 29.58
CA GLN A 7 3.34 19.38 31.00
C GLN A 7 3.33 20.64 31.88
N SER A 8 3.25 21.82 31.28
CA SER A 8 3.20 23.08 32.03
C SER A 8 2.17 24.00 31.43
N ASP A 9 0.92 23.56 31.44
CA ASP A 9 -0.19 24.48 31.61
C ASP A 9 -1.42 23.72 32.07
N LEU A 10 -2.19 24.37 32.94
CA LEU A 10 -3.48 23.94 33.51
C LEU A 10 -3.41 23.30 34.90
N HIS A 11 -3.00 24.12 35.87
CA HIS A 11 -3.65 24.22 37.19
C HIS A 11 -5.15 24.62 37.11
N TYR A 12 -5.87 24.23 36.06
CA TYR A 12 -7.29 24.52 35.88
C TYR A 12 -8.13 23.32 36.30
N ARG A 13 -8.77 23.47 37.47
CA ARG A 13 -10.07 22.90 37.86
C ARG A 13 -10.49 21.60 37.15
N HIS A 14 -10.41 20.50 37.89
CA HIS A 14 -10.86 19.14 37.59
C HIS A 14 -12.32 19.04 37.10
N SER A 15 -12.61 19.39 35.85
CA SER A 15 -13.87 19.05 35.21
C SER A 15 -13.60 18.68 33.76
N ILE A 16 -13.51 17.37 33.54
CA ILE A 16 -13.43 16.79 32.20
C ILE A 16 -14.82 16.98 31.54
N PRO A 17 -14.91 17.59 30.36
CA PRO A 17 -16.18 17.73 29.66
C PRO A 17 -16.82 16.36 29.47
N HIS A 18 -18.13 16.25 29.70
CA HIS A 18 -18.85 14.97 29.59
C HIS A 18 -18.66 14.30 28.20
N LYS A 19 -18.42 15.11 27.15
CA LYS A 19 -18.05 14.65 25.79
C LYS A 19 -16.66 14.02 25.73
N ALA A 20 -15.68 14.54 26.47
CA ALA A 20 -14.33 13.96 26.55
C ALA A 20 -14.35 12.61 27.30
N LEU A 21 -15.19 12.47 28.33
CA LEU A 21 -15.48 11.18 28.98
C LEU A 21 -16.17 10.20 28.01
N LYS A 22 -17.18 10.63 27.24
CA LYS A 22 -17.82 9.80 26.21
C LYS A 22 -16.83 9.35 25.13
N ASN A 23 -15.95 10.24 24.68
CA ASN A 23 -14.91 9.92 23.69
C ASN A 23 -13.85 8.99 24.26
N LYS A 24 -13.48 9.14 25.53
CA LYS A 24 -12.55 8.24 26.21
C LYS A 24 -13.16 6.84 26.37
N HIS A 25 -14.39 6.74 26.88
CA HIS A 25 -15.09 5.45 26.95
C HIS A 25 -15.30 4.82 25.57
N PHE A 26 -15.56 5.61 24.54
CA PHE A 26 -15.63 5.12 23.16
C PHE A 26 -14.27 4.62 22.64
N SER A 27 -13.19 5.36 22.92
CA SER A 27 -11.82 4.96 22.60
C SER A 27 -11.44 3.66 23.32
N ASP A 28 -11.68 3.58 24.63
CA ASP A 28 -11.40 2.41 25.46
C ASP A 28 -12.23 1.20 24.99
N SER A 29 -13.48 1.43 24.55
CA SER A 29 -14.34 0.38 23.98
C SER A 29 -13.83 -0.11 22.63
N LEU A 30 -13.38 0.78 21.75
CA LEU A 30 -12.78 0.41 20.46
C LEU A 30 -11.47 -0.34 20.65
N GLU A 31 -10.63 0.10 21.59
CA GLU A 31 -9.38 -0.56 21.94
C GLU A 31 -9.63 -1.97 22.49
N MET A 32 -10.62 -2.12 23.38
CA MET A 32 -11.02 -3.42 23.91
C MET A 32 -11.57 -4.35 22.81
N ILE A 33 -12.42 -3.86 21.91
CA ILE A 33 -12.91 -4.64 20.75
C ILE A 33 -11.75 -5.03 19.82
N PHE A 34 -10.79 -4.12 19.63
CA PHE A 34 -9.62 -4.39 18.80
C PHE A 34 -8.74 -5.47 19.45
N ILE A 35 -8.45 -5.34 20.75
CA ILE A 35 -7.71 -6.36 21.51
C ILE A 35 -8.45 -7.69 21.47
N GLU A 36 -9.76 -7.73 21.73
CA GLU A 36 -10.53 -8.98 21.69
C GLU A 36 -10.49 -9.64 20.30
N ARG A 37 -10.62 -8.84 19.24
CA ARG A 37 -10.68 -9.33 17.86
C ARG A 37 -9.32 -9.69 17.25
N TYR A 38 -8.24 -9.06 17.71
CA TYR A 38 -6.90 -9.26 17.16
C TYR A 38 -5.91 -9.95 18.11
N ALA A 39 -6.23 -10.05 19.41
CA ALA A 39 -5.46 -10.85 20.38
C ALA A 39 -5.98 -12.29 20.53
N SER A 40 -7.21 -12.57 20.08
CA SER A 40 -7.68 -13.94 19.93
C SER A 40 -6.95 -14.63 18.76
N SER A 41 -6.49 -15.85 18.98
CA SER A 41 -5.90 -16.65 17.91
C SER A 41 -6.95 -16.93 16.84
N LEU A 42 -6.57 -16.74 15.57
CA LEU A 42 -7.46 -17.04 14.45
C LEU A 42 -7.99 -18.48 14.57
N PRO A 43 -9.30 -18.71 14.39
CA PRO A 43 -9.86 -20.06 14.38
C PRO A 43 -9.09 -20.95 13.40
N TYR A 44 -8.88 -22.22 13.76
CA TYR A 44 -8.11 -23.17 12.94
C TYR A 44 -8.62 -23.25 11.49
N LEU A 45 -9.94 -23.16 11.29
CA LEU A 45 -10.57 -23.16 9.97
C LEU A 45 -10.18 -21.94 9.13
N ASP A 46 -10.05 -20.77 9.73
CA ASP A 46 -9.65 -19.56 9.03
C ASP A 46 -8.16 -19.61 8.67
N ILE A 47 -7.32 -20.10 9.58
CA ILE A 47 -5.90 -20.37 9.30
C ILE A 47 -5.77 -21.35 8.12
N TYR A 48 -6.57 -22.42 8.11
CA TYR A 48 -6.57 -23.40 7.04
C TYR A 48 -7.01 -22.80 5.69
N ARG A 49 -8.08 -22.01 5.68
CA ARG A 49 -8.56 -21.28 4.48
C ARG A 49 -7.49 -20.35 3.95
N ILE A 50 -6.91 -19.50 4.79
CA ILE A 50 -5.83 -18.57 4.42
C ILE A 50 -4.64 -19.32 3.82
N ARG A 51 -4.24 -20.46 4.38
CA ARG A 51 -3.16 -21.28 3.84
C ARG A 51 -3.48 -21.81 2.44
N ASN A 52 -4.72 -22.26 2.20
CA ASN A 52 -5.14 -22.73 0.90
C ASN A 52 -5.19 -21.60 -0.13
N ASP A 53 -5.72 -20.44 0.26
CA ASP A 53 -5.76 -19.25 -0.60
C ASP A 53 -4.36 -18.79 -0.96
N MET A 54 -3.43 -18.79 0.00
CA MET A 54 -2.02 -18.47 -0.25
C MET A 54 -1.37 -19.44 -1.23
N LYS A 55 -1.64 -20.75 -1.13
CA LYS A 55 -1.16 -21.74 -2.11
C LYS A 55 -1.73 -21.48 -3.50
N LEU A 56 -3.02 -21.15 -3.58
CA LEU A 56 -3.69 -20.82 -4.83
C LEU A 56 -3.06 -19.58 -5.46
N ILE A 57 -2.90 -18.49 -4.71
CA ILE A 57 -2.25 -17.24 -5.13
C ILE A 57 -0.83 -17.53 -5.64
N GLN A 58 -0.03 -18.31 -4.90
CA GLN A 58 1.32 -18.68 -5.34
C GLN A 58 1.32 -19.47 -6.64
N SER A 59 0.35 -20.38 -6.84
CA SER A 59 0.24 -21.15 -8.08
C SER A 59 -0.13 -20.26 -9.28
N ILE A 60 -1.05 -19.31 -9.08
CA ILE A 60 -1.43 -18.30 -10.08
C ILE A 60 -0.19 -17.45 -10.43
N GLN A 61 0.52 -16.92 -9.43
CA GLN A 61 1.72 -16.11 -9.65
C GLN A 61 2.79 -16.86 -10.44
N ARG A 62 3.06 -18.13 -10.10
CA ARG A 62 4.02 -18.97 -10.86
C ARG A 62 3.58 -19.15 -12.30
N LYS A 63 2.29 -19.40 -12.55
CA LYS A 63 1.75 -19.59 -13.89
C LYS A 63 1.91 -18.32 -14.72
N ILE A 64 1.49 -17.16 -14.19
CA ILE A 64 1.64 -15.84 -14.81
C ILE A 64 3.09 -15.57 -15.23
N ARG A 65 4.05 -15.80 -14.32
CA ARG A 65 5.48 -15.60 -14.60
C ARG A 65 6.00 -16.51 -15.71
N LYS A 66 5.56 -17.77 -15.76
CA LYS A 66 6.00 -18.73 -16.79
C LYS A 66 5.41 -18.40 -18.15
N THR A 67 4.15 -17.96 -18.20
CA THR A 67 3.40 -17.79 -19.44
C THR A 67 3.42 -16.36 -20.00
N HIS A 68 4.11 -15.41 -19.34
CA HIS A 68 4.18 -13.99 -19.74
C HIS A 68 2.80 -13.32 -19.84
N TYR A 69 1.85 -13.75 -19.00
CA TYR A 69 0.56 -13.09 -18.87
C TYR A 69 0.66 -11.93 -17.87
N ILE A 70 -0.21 -10.94 -18.04
CA ILE A 70 -0.33 -9.78 -17.17
C ILE A 70 -1.76 -9.70 -16.68
N ILE A 71 -1.92 -9.53 -15.36
CA ILE A 71 -3.20 -9.17 -14.75
C ILE A 71 -3.21 -7.66 -14.55
N ARG A 72 -4.22 -6.98 -15.09
CA ARG A 72 -4.42 -5.54 -14.95
C ARG A 72 -5.80 -5.25 -14.38
N ILE A 73 -5.85 -4.29 -13.47
CA ILE A 73 -7.12 -3.73 -12.98
C ILE A 73 -7.61 -2.75 -14.03
N THR A 74 -8.84 -2.94 -14.50
CA THR A 74 -9.48 -1.98 -15.41
C THR A 74 -10.07 -0.82 -14.61
N ASP A 75 -10.02 0.37 -15.21
CA ASP A 75 -10.52 1.62 -14.65
C ASP A 75 -12.04 1.63 -14.45
N LYS A 76 -12.79 0.79 -15.18
CA LYS A 76 -14.24 0.95 -15.30
C LYS A 76 -15.12 0.08 -14.39
N THR A 77 -14.65 -1.00 -13.77
CA THR A 77 -15.60 -1.90 -13.06
C THR A 77 -14.98 -2.77 -11.97
N GLY A 78 -13.74 -2.52 -11.56
CA GLY A 78 -13.03 -3.43 -10.65
C GLY A 78 -12.84 -4.83 -11.26
N VAL A 79 -12.98 -4.95 -12.59
CA VAL A 79 -12.77 -6.19 -13.33
C VAL A 79 -11.28 -6.34 -13.59
N PHE A 80 -10.77 -7.55 -13.36
CA PHE A 80 -9.41 -7.91 -13.69
C PHE A 80 -9.36 -8.41 -15.13
N HIS A 81 -8.52 -7.81 -15.96
CA HIS A 81 -8.22 -8.30 -17.28
C HIS A 81 -6.93 -9.13 -17.26
N ILE A 82 -6.99 -10.34 -17.81
CA ILE A 82 -5.85 -11.24 -17.95
C ILE A 82 -5.54 -11.39 -19.44
N GLY A 83 -4.34 -11.00 -19.85
CA GLY A 83 -3.91 -11.09 -21.26
C GLY A 83 -2.41 -11.32 -21.37
N SER A 84 -1.93 -11.73 -22.55
CA SER A 84 -0.50 -11.84 -22.83
C SER A 84 0.16 -10.46 -22.85
N ALA A 85 1.40 -10.36 -22.35
CA ALA A 85 2.20 -9.14 -22.47
C ALA A 85 2.32 -8.67 -23.93
N ILE A 86 2.47 -9.61 -24.86
CA ILE A 86 2.60 -9.33 -26.30
C ILE A 86 1.32 -8.70 -26.87
N ASP A 87 0.16 -9.20 -26.46
CA ASP A 87 -1.12 -8.66 -26.93
C ASP A 87 -1.33 -7.23 -26.44
N TYR A 88 -0.89 -6.92 -25.22
CA TYR A 88 -0.92 -5.56 -24.70
C TYR A 88 0.02 -4.63 -25.47
N GLU A 89 1.27 -5.04 -25.70
CA GLU A 89 2.22 -4.26 -26.49
C GLU A 89 1.68 -3.98 -27.90
N ARG A 90 1.10 -4.99 -28.55
CA ARG A 90 0.46 -4.83 -29.86
C ARG A 90 -0.68 -3.82 -29.79
N THR A 91 -1.58 -3.95 -28.82
CA THR A 91 -2.73 -3.05 -28.67
C THR A 91 -2.29 -1.60 -28.43
N VAL A 92 -1.25 -1.40 -27.62
CA VAL A 92 -0.68 -0.07 -27.36
C VAL A 92 -0.09 0.51 -28.65
N LYS A 93 0.69 -0.26 -29.41
CA LYS A 93 1.24 0.17 -30.70
C LYS A 93 0.15 0.51 -31.72
N GLU A 94 -0.88 -0.32 -31.84
CA GLU A 94 -2.01 -0.06 -32.73
C GLU A 94 -2.77 1.22 -32.35
N TYR A 95 -2.99 1.44 -31.05
CA TYR A 95 -3.61 2.66 -30.56
C TYR A 95 -2.75 3.90 -30.82
N GLN A 96 -1.43 3.80 -30.62
CA GLN A 96 -0.47 4.85 -30.96
C GLN A 96 -0.54 5.22 -32.44
N MET A 97 -0.48 4.23 -33.33
CA MET A 97 -0.57 4.44 -34.79
C MET A 97 -1.89 5.09 -35.20
N LYS A 98 -3.01 4.70 -34.58
CA LYS A 98 -4.34 5.23 -34.94
C LYS A 98 -4.58 6.65 -34.46
N THR A 99 -4.06 7.02 -33.30
CA THR A 99 -4.44 8.27 -32.63
C THR A 99 -3.40 9.38 -32.80
N ASN A 100 -2.14 9.04 -33.14
CA ASN A 100 -1.03 9.99 -33.23
C ASN A 100 -0.87 10.88 -31.96
N VAL A 101 -1.39 10.40 -30.82
CA VAL A 101 -1.44 11.15 -29.54
C VAL A 101 -0.09 11.14 -28.83
N TYR A 102 0.80 10.21 -29.20
CA TYR A 102 2.09 10.03 -28.54
C TYR A 102 3.22 10.51 -29.44
N ILE A 103 4.11 11.33 -28.88
CA ILE A 103 5.32 11.80 -29.53
C ILE A 103 6.47 10.92 -29.03
N GLU A 104 7.25 10.35 -29.95
CA GLU A 104 8.46 9.62 -29.57
C GLU A 104 9.52 10.63 -29.10
N LEU A 105 9.94 10.49 -27.85
CA LEU A 105 10.99 11.35 -27.29
C LEU A 105 12.35 10.74 -27.60
N SER A 106 13.27 11.56 -28.09
CA SER A 106 14.66 11.14 -28.39
C SER A 106 15.45 10.73 -27.15
N SER A 107 14.99 11.10 -25.96
CA SER A 107 15.58 10.74 -24.68
C SER A 107 14.50 10.68 -23.60
N ASN A 108 14.74 9.92 -22.53
CA ASN A 108 13.81 9.80 -21.43
C ASN A 108 13.89 11.04 -20.51
N PRO A 109 12.87 11.92 -20.49
CA PRO A 109 12.93 13.19 -19.77
C PRO A 109 12.92 13.01 -18.24
N LEU A 110 12.59 11.81 -17.76
CA LEU A 110 12.53 11.49 -16.34
C LEU A 110 13.86 10.95 -15.79
N MET A 111 14.87 10.69 -16.63
CA MET A 111 16.13 10.10 -16.16
C MET A 111 16.86 10.99 -15.16
N ASP A 112 16.93 12.30 -15.42
CA ASP A 112 17.53 13.24 -14.47
C ASP A 112 16.80 13.26 -13.14
N THR A 113 15.46 13.20 -13.17
CA THR A 113 14.63 13.15 -11.97
C THR A 113 14.83 11.84 -11.22
N PHE A 114 14.89 10.72 -11.95
CA PHE A 114 15.18 9.40 -11.39
C PHE A 114 16.54 9.35 -10.70
N TYR A 115 17.59 9.87 -11.33
CA TYR A 115 18.92 9.95 -10.72
C TYR A 115 18.94 10.82 -9.48
N LYS A 116 18.23 11.96 -9.47
CA LYS A 116 18.08 12.80 -8.27
C LYS A 116 17.40 12.06 -7.14
N VAL A 117 16.33 11.31 -7.42
CA VAL A 117 15.61 10.50 -6.41
C VAL A 117 16.50 9.38 -5.87
N ILE A 118 17.24 8.68 -6.72
CA ILE A 118 18.19 7.65 -6.29
C ILE A 118 19.28 8.26 -5.41
N HIS A 119 19.85 9.39 -5.82
CA HIS A 119 20.88 10.07 -5.06
C HIS A 119 20.37 10.49 -3.68
N ALA A 120 19.20 11.12 -3.61
CA ALA A 120 18.57 11.51 -2.35
C ALA A 120 18.28 10.30 -1.45
N SER A 121 17.76 9.21 -2.02
CA SER A 121 17.47 7.98 -1.27
C SER A 121 18.74 7.35 -0.71
N ASN A 122 19.82 7.32 -1.49
CA ASN A 122 21.12 6.83 -1.05
C ASN A 122 21.74 7.70 0.03
N ASP A 123 21.61 9.04 -0.07
CA ASP A 123 22.07 9.97 0.96
C ASP A 123 21.32 9.77 2.29
N LEU A 124 20.00 9.59 2.23
CA LEU A 124 19.18 9.32 3.41
C LEU A 124 19.54 7.96 4.04
N ARG A 125 19.82 6.94 3.22
CA ARG A 125 20.30 5.63 3.67
C ARG A 125 21.68 5.73 4.34
N ARG A 126 22.62 6.47 3.74
CA ARG A 126 23.97 6.72 4.31
C ARG A 126 23.89 7.44 5.66
N LYS A 127 22.95 8.37 5.80
CA LYS A 127 22.70 9.10 7.07
C LYS A 127 21.93 8.29 8.11
N ARG A 128 21.62 7.00 7.86
CA ARG A 128 20.77 6.13 8.71
C ARG A 128 19.40 6.75 9.04
N GLN A 129 18.91 7.67 8.20
CA GLN A 129 17.60 8.31 8.38
C GLN A 129 16.46 7.45 7.81
N ILE A 130 16.81 6.45 6.99
CA ILE A 130 15.93 5.35 6.64
C ILE A 130 16.34 4.17 7.53
N THR A 131 15.98 4.25 8.81
CA THR A 131 15.98 3.07 9.69
C THR A 131 14.96 2.08 9.15
N GLN A 132 15.45 0.85 8.95
CA GLN A 132 14.77 -0.36 8.47
C GLN A 132 13.24 -0.36 8.71
N TRP A 133 12.50 -0.33 7.60
CA TRP A 133 11.18 -0.93 7.54
C TRP A 133 11.31 -2.45 7.51
#